data_AF-A0A920QKB2-F1
#
_entry.id   AF-A0A920QKB2-F1
#
_cell.length_a   1.000
_cell.length_b   1.000
_cell.length_c   1.000
_cell.angle_alpha   90.00
_cell.angle_beta   90.00
_cell.angle_gamma   90.00
#
_symmetry.space_group_name_H-M   'P 1'
#
loop_
_entity.id
_entity.type
_entity.pdbx_description
1 polymer ?
#
loop_
_entity_poly.entity_id
_entity_poly.type
_entity_poly.pdbx_seq_one_letter_code
_entity_poly.pdbx_strand_id
1 'polypeptide(L)'
;MMKHWLKALHVQEIWGALCTVHAENGELVDHLQEKIFERELPDQKVIPFSRPPEVEGEAANRAIRFAQMLDVPLYVVHNSWLIHSMKLQEPDARGSVCMVKY
;
A
#
# COMPACT_ATOMS: atom_id res chain seq x y z
N MET A 1 7.67 -10.88 4.12
CA MET A 1 6.68 -10.30 3.18
C MET A 1 7.30 -9.82 1.84
N MET A 2 8.35 -9.01 1.83
CA MET A 2 8.95 -8.36 0.64
C MET A 2 9.31 -9.24 -0.58
N LYS A 3 9.72 -10.50 -0.39
CA LYS A 3 10.14 -11.39 -1.49
C LYS A 3 9.03 -11.67 -2.52
N HIS A 4 7.77 -11.50 -2.14
CA HIS A 4 6.62 -11.78 -3.02
C HIS A 4 6.27 -10.61 -3.93
N TRP A 5 6.42 -9.36 -3.44
CA TRP A 5 6.17 -8.16 -4.25
C TRP A 5 7.15 -8.04 -5.40
N LEU A 6 8.44 -8.29 -5.13
CA LEU A 6 9.46 -8.26 -6.18
C LEU A 6 9.20 -9.30 -7.27
N LYS A 7 8.72 -10.49 -6.90
CA LYS A 7 8.34 -11.53 -7.86
C LYS A 7 7.17 -11.08 -8.75
N ALA A 8 6.15 -10.46 -8.17
CA ALA A 8 5.00 -9.98 -8.93
C ALA A 8 5.39 -8.87 -9.93
N LEU A 9 6.19 -7.90 -9.48
CA LEU A 9 6.69 -6.82 -10.34
C LEU A 9 7.62 -7.34 -11.43
N HIS A 10 8.43 -8.36 -11.15
CA HIS A 10 9.27 -9.00 -12.16
C HIS A 10 8.46 -9.78 -13.21
N VAL A 11 7.37 -10.45 -12.81
CA VAL A 11 6.45 -11.07 -13.77
C VAL A 11 5.84 -10.01 -14.69
N GLN A 12 5.45 -8.86 -14.13
CA GLN A 12 4.99 -7.74 -14.92
C GLN A 12 6.07 -7.22 -15.89
N GLU A 13 7.31 -7.07 -15.42
CA GLU A 13 8.45 -6.61 -16.24
C GLU A 13 8.63 -7.49 -17.49
N ILE A 14 8.51 -8.81 -17.33
CA ILE A 14 8.69 -9.77 -18.43
C ILE A 14 7.46 -9.82 -19.36
N TRP A 15 6.25 -9.80 -18.78
CA TRP A 15 5.02 -10.17 -19.51
C TRP A 15 4.06 -9.01 -19.78
N GLY A 16 4.37 -7.80 -19.32
CA GLY A 16 3.48 -6.64 -19.43
C GLY A 16 2.17 -6.78 -18.65
N ALA A 17 2.15 -7.62 -17.61
CA ALA A 17 0.96 -7.87 -16.80
C ALA A 17 0.55 -6.63 -15.98
N LEU A 18 -0.75 -6.44 -15.76
CA LEU A 18 -1.23 -5.43 -14.81
C LEU A 18 -0.99 -5.92 -13.38
N CYS A 19 -0.06 -5.29 -12.67
CA CYS A 19 0.15 -5.54 -11.24
C CYS A 19 -0.68 -4.57 -10.40
N THR A 20 -1.49 -5.14 -9.50
CA THR A 20 -2.26 -4.38 -8.51
C THR A 20 -1.74 -4.66 -7.10
N VAL A 21 -1.86 -3.68 -6.20
CA VAL A 21 -1.42 -3.86 -4.80
C VAL A 21 -2.44 -3.29 -3.81
N HIS A 22 -2.82 -4.13 -2.83
CA HIS A 22 -3.43 -3.68 -1.58
C HIS A 22 -2.31 -3.19 -0.67
N ALA A 23 -2.24 -1.87 -0.45
CA ALA A 23 -1.12 -1.25 0.23
C ALA A 23 -1.46 -0.91 1.70
N GLU A 24 -1.22 -1.86 2.61
CA GLU A 24 -1.22 -1.64 4.06
C GLU A 24 -0.01 -2.35 4.69
N ASN A 25 0.64 -1.72 5.67
CA ASN A 25 1.71 -2.38 6.41
C ASN A 25 1.14 -3.38 7.41
N GLY A 26 1.14 -4.66 7.03
CA GLY A 26 0.63 -5.75 7.86
C GLY A 26 1.26 -5.85 9.26
N GLU A 27 2.57 -5.61 9.39
CA GLU A 27 3.23 -5.67 10.71
C GLU A 27 2.75 -4.56 11.65
N LEU A 28 2.49 -3.35 11.11
CA LEU A 28 1.91 -2.27 11.89
C LEU A 28 0.44 -2.52 12.22
N VAL A 29 -0.34 -3.10 11.29
CA VAL A 29 -1.73 -3.49 11.55
C VAL A 29 -1.78 -4.51 12.69
N ASP A 30 -1.00 -5.58 12.60
CA ASP A 30 -0.98 -6.66 13.59
C ASP A 30 -0.63 -6.11 14.98
N HIS A 31 0.43 -5.30 15.08
CA HIS A 31 0.85 -4.66 16.34
C HIS A 31 -0.23 -3.74 16.94
N LEU A 32 -0.93 -2.97 16.10
CA LEU A 32 -1.99 -2.09 16.57
C LEU A 32 -3.26 -2.86 16.94
N GLN A 33 -3.56 -3.96 16.24
CA GLN A 33 -4.65 -4.86 16.60
C GLN A 33 -4.39 -5.51 17.96
N GLU A 34 -3.19 -6.03 18.20
CA GLU A 34 -2.78 -6.60 19.49
C GLU A 34 -2.98 -5.60 20.63
N LYS A 35 -2.53 -4.35 20.47
CA LYS A 35 -2.75 -3.28 21.46
C LYS A 35 -4.20 -2.97 21.74
N ILE A 36 -5.09 -3.09 20.76
CA ILE A 36 -6.52 -2.87 20.94
C ILE A 36 -7.13 -4.04 21.71
N PHE A 37 -6.74 -5.28 21.38
CA PHE A 37 -7.16 -6.48 22.10
C PHE A 37 -6.71 -6.46 23.57
N GLU A 38 -5.46 -6.07 23.84
CA GLU A 38 -4.91 -5.94 25.21
C GLU A 38 -5.67 -4.93 26.08
N ARG A 39 -6.32 -3.94 25.45
CA ARG A 39 -7.11 -2.91 26.14
C ARG A 39 -8.54 -3.35 26.43
N GLU A 40 -8.90 -4.59 26.10
CA GLU A 40 -10.26 -5.13 26.26
C GLU A 40 -11.32 -4.21 25.63
N LEU A 41 -11.05 -3.68 24.44
CA LEU A 41 -11.97 -2.85 23.66
C LEU A 41 -12.61 -3.65 22.50
N PRO A 42 -13.43 -4.70 22.72
CA PRO A 42 -13.99 -5.51 21.65
C PRO A 42 -15.25 -4.85 21.04
N ASP A 43 -15.12 -3.65 20.47
CA ASP A 43 -16.18 -3.00 19.69
C ASP A 43 -15.77 -2.91 18.21
N GLN A 44 -16.69 -3.19 17.29
CA GLN A 44 -16.44 -3.04 15.85
C GLN A 44 -15.94 -1.62 15.49
N LYS A 45 -16.33 -0.62 16.27
CA LYS A 45 -15.91 0.78 16.14
C LYS A 45 -14.41 0.99 16.33
N VAL A 46 -13.69 0.08 16.98
CA VAL A 46 -12.25 0.25 17.21
C VAL A 46 -11.37 -0.35 16.12
N ILE A 47 -11.91 -1.21 15.26
CA ILE A 47 -11.17 -1.83 14.14
C ILE A 47 -10.43 -0.78 13.28
N PRO A 48 -11.05 0.37 12.91
CA PRO A 48 -10.35 1.41 12.14
C PRO A 48 -9.10 1.99 12.82
N PHE A 49 -9.01 1.99 14.16
CA PHE A 49 -7.84 2.51 14.87
C PHE A 49 -6.60 1.61 14.72
N SER A 50 -6.77 0.35 14.30
CA SER A 50 -5.64 -0.52 13.97
C SER A 50 -5.01 -0.25 12.60
N ARG A 51 -5.68 0.58 11.78
CA ARG A 51 -5.31 0.85 10.39
C ARG A 51 -5.28 2.36 10.12
N PRO A 52 -4.51 3.14 10.90
CA PRO A 52 -4.43 4.57 10.68
C PRO A 52 -3.76 4.88 9.32
N PRO A 53 -3.96 6.07 8.75
CA PRO A 53 -3.46 6.46 7.42
C PRO A 53 -1.97 6.18 7.16
N GLU A 54 -1.14 6.24 8.20
CA GLU A 54 0.30 6.00 8.13
C GLU A 54 0.64 4.57 7.69
N VAL A 55 -0.21 3.59 8.04
CA VAL A 55 -0.08 2.19 7.63
C VAL A 55 -0.21 2.03 6.12
N GLU A 56 -1.18 2.73 5.52
CA GLU A 56 -1.40 2.77 4.08
C GLU A 56 -0.27 3.53 3.38
N GLY A 57 0.05 4.72 3.92
CA GLY A 57 1.09 5.63 3.44
C GLY A 57 2.45 4.95 3.29
N GLU A 58 2.90 4.26 4.34
CA GLU A 58 4.18 3.56 4.34
C GLU A 58 4.22 2.45 3.29
N ALA A 59 3.20 1.59 3.26
CA ALA A 59 3.16 0.44 2.36
C ALA A 59 3.08 0.84 0.89
N ALA A 60 2.29 1.88 0.56
CA ALA A 60 2.19 2.34 -0.83
C ALA A 60 3.47 3.03 -1.27
N ASN A 61 4.09 3.88 -0.44
CA ASN A 61 5.38 4.49 -0.76
C ASN A 61 6.43 3.40 -1.06
N ARG A 62 6.49 2.35 -0.22
CA ARG A 62 7.38 1.22 -0.44
C ARG A 62 7.11 0.50 -1.76
N ALA A 63 5.85 0.23 -2.09
CA ALA A 63 5.47 -0.40 -3.36
C ALA A 63 5.85 0.48 -4.58
N ILE A 64 5.60 1.79 -4.50
CA ILE A 64 5.96 2.77 -5.53
C ILE A 64 7.47 2.78 -5.76
N ARG A 65 8.29 2.76 -4.69
CA ARG A 65 9.76 2.72 -4.85
C ARG A 65 10.24 1.46 -5.56
N PHE A 66 9.63 0.30 -5.30
CA PHE A 66 9.99 -0.92 -6.02
C PHE A 66 9.59 -0.86 -7.50
N ALA A 67 8.39 -0.36 -7.81
CA ALA A 67 7.95 -0.18 -9.19
C ALA A 67 8.86 0.79 -9.96
N GLN A 68 9.27 1.90 -9.32
CA GLN A 68 10.23 2.87 -9.87
C GLN A 68 11.61 2.26 -10.13
N MET A 69 12.09 1.39 -9.22
CA MET A 69 13.39 0.72 -9.39
C MET A 69 13.40 -0.29 -10.54
N LEU A 70 12.24 -0.90 -10.84
CA LEU A 70 12.09 -1.87 -11.92
C LEU A 70 11.54 -1.26 -13.22
N ASP A 71 11.26 0.05 -13.23
CA ASP A 71 10.67 0.78 -14.37
C ASP A 71 9.36 0.15 -14.89
N VAL A 72 8.53 -0.37 -13.99
CA VAL A 72 7.22 -0.98 -14.32
C VAL A 72 6.06 -0.16 -13.79
N PRO A 73 4.90 -0.15 -14.47
CA PRO A 73 3.72 0.52 -13.93
C PRO A 73 3.18 -0.15 -12.66
N LEU A 74 2.56 0.59 -11.75
CA LEU A 74 1.93 0.01 -10.55
C LEU A 74 0.53 0.60 -10.36
N TYR A 75 -0.42 -0.28 -10.09
CA TYR A 75 -1.79 0.11 -9.77
C TYR A 75 -2.09 -0.11 -8.29
N VAL A 76 -2.23 0.99 -7.53
CA VAL A 76 -2.58 0.92 -6.11
C VAL A 76 -4.10 0.96 -5.97
N VAL A 77 -4.67 -0.15 -5.49
CA VAL A 77 -6.12 -0.28 -5.30
C VAL A 77 -6.57 0.33 -3.98
N HIS A 78 -7.84 0.74 -3.94
CA HIS A 78 -8.59 1.16 -2.74
C HIS A 78 -7.82 2.07 -1.78
N ASN A 79 -7.24 3.14 -2.32
CA ASN A 79 -6.54 4.10 -1.50
C ASN A 79 -7.55 5.00 -0.78
N SER A 80 -7.46 5.03 0.55
CA SER A 80 -8.44 5.72 1.40
C SER A 80 -7.86 7.05 1.89
N TRP A 81 -6.58 7.05 2.24
CA TRP A 81 -5.92 8.20 2.84
C TRP A 81 -4.64 8.65 2.14
N LEU A 82 -4.09 7.83 1.23
CA LEU A 82 -2.82 8.13 0.55
C LEU A 82 -2.78 9.49 -0.15
N ILE A 83 -3.93 9.90 -0.73
CA ILE A 83 -4.06 11.17 -1.46
C ILE A 83 -3.92 12.40 -0.55
N HIS A 84 -4.12 12.25 0.76
CA HIS A 84 -3.89 13.33 1.73
C HIS A 84 -2.48 13.33 2.32
N SER A 85 -1.87 12.16 2.54
CA SER A 85 -0.58 12.02 3.20
C SER A 85 0.62 12.20 2.27
N MET A 86 0.48 11.86 1.00
CA MET A 86 1.49 12.17 -0.02
C MET A 86 0.99 13.39 -0.81
N LYS A 87 1.82 14.45 -0.87
CA LYS A 87 1.70 15.43 -1.97
C LYS A 87 1.55 14.62 -3.24
N LEU A 88 0.45 14.82 -3.97
CA LEU A 88 0.21 14.24 -5.30
C LEU A 88 1.56 14.10 -6.01
N GLN A 89 2.13 12.89 -6.04
CA GLN A 89 3.15 12.63 -7.03
C GLN A 89 2.33 12.59 -8.31
N GLU A 90 2.37 13.69 -9.05
CA GLU A 90 1.97 13.67 -10.44
C GLU A 90 2.63 12.43 -11.06
N PRO A 91 1.90 11.69 -11.91
CA PRO A 91 2.55 10.64 -12.67
C PRO A 91 3.83 11.24 -13.23
N ASP A 92 4.97 10.59 -12.94
CA ASP A 92 6.18 11.02 -13.60
C ASP A 92 5.94 10.92 -15.11
N ALA A 93 6.76 11.59 -15.92
CA ALA A 93 6.55 11.65 -17.37
C ALA A 93 6.47 10.27 -18.08
N ARG A 94 6.65 9.16 -17.35
CA ARG A 94 6.60 7.77 -17.81
C ARG A 94 5.28 7.06 -17.47
N GLY A 95 4.36 7.68 -16.72
CA GLY A 95 3.02 7.14 -16.45
C GLY A 95 2.98 5.93 -15.51
N SER A 96 4.02 5.72 -14.70
CA SER A 96 4.29 4.45 -14.02
C SER A 96 3.44 4.18 -12.76
N VAL A 97 2.62 5.10 -12.27
CA VAL A 97 1.80 4.84 -11.07
C VAL A 97 0.38 5.39 -11.26
N CYS A 98 -0.61 4.51 -11.15
CA CYS A 98 -2.01 4.87 -11.13
C CYS A 98 -2.59 4.57 -9.73
N MET A 99 -3.25 5.55 -9.14
CA MET A 99 -3.89 5.44 -7.83
C MET A 99 -5.39 5.69 -7.99
N VAL A 100 -6.22 4.80 -7.45
CA VAL A 100 -7.68 4.94 -7.52
C VAL A 100 -8.31 5.07 -6.13
N LYS A 101 -8.90 6.25 -5.93
CA LYS A 101 -9.63 6.65 -4.73
C LYS A 101 -11.04 6.12 -4.74
N TYR A 102 -11.49 5.64 -3.58
CA TYR A 102 -12.91 5.34 -3.33
C TYR A 102 -13.66 6.60 -2.86
#